data_AF-A0A1I3N7I3-F1
#
_entry.id   AF-A0A1I3N7I3-F1
#
_cell.length_a   1.000
_cell.length_b   1.000
_cell.length_c   1.000
_cell.angle_alpha   90.00
_cell.angle_beta   90.00
_cell.angle_gamma   90.00
#
_symmetry.space_group_name_H-M   'P 1'
#
loop_
_entity.id
_entity.type
_entity.pdbx_description
1 polymer ?
#
loop_
_entity_poly.entity_id
_entity_poly.type
_entity_poly.pdbx_seq_one_letter_code
_entity_poly.pdbx_strand_id
1 'polypeptide(L)' 'MAHYNIQKHPRADGTARYRCPVGVKSGGKYIYRENRTFGKQSHAKTGGAMRMAELEQNGFPSNDKNG' A
#
# COMPACT_ATOMS: atom_id res chain seq x y z
N MET A 1 1.68 -12.17 6.17
CA MET A 1 1.12 -12.08 4.81
C MET A 1 0.92 -10.62 4.47
N ALA A 2 1.37 -10.20 3.29
CA ALA A 2 1.18 -8.83 2.83
C ALA A 2 -0.24 -8.65 2.28
N HIS A 3 -0.80 -7.46 2.44
CA HIS A 3 -2.10 -7.12 1.88
C HIS A 3 -2.05 -5.68 1.35
N TYR A 4 -2.78 -5.45 0.27
CA TYR A 4 -3.04 -4.12 -0.24
C TYR A 4 -4.54 -3.86 -0.26
N ASN A 5 -4.93 -2.59 -0.13
CA ASN A 5 -6.31 -2.15 -0.31
C ASN A 5 -6.30 -0.96 -1.27
N ILE A 6 -7.38 -0.73 -2.02
CA ILE A 6 -7.50 0.42 -2.92
C ILE A 6 -8.70 1.25 -2.46
N GLN A 7 -8.42 2.46 -2.02
CA GLN A 7 -9.42 3.44 -1.60
C GLN A 7 -9.57 4.50 -2.69
N LYS A 8 -10.79 4.71 -3.18
CA LYS A 8 -11.11 5.78 -4.14
C LYS A 8 -11.58 7.01 -3.37
N HIS A 9 -10.84 8.11 -3.53
CA HIS A 9 -11.23 9.41 -3.01
C HIS A 9 -11.53 10.36 -4.17
N PRO A 10 -12.79 10.80 -4.34
CA PRO A 10 -13.11 11.89 -5.25
C PRO A 10 -12.50 13.18 -4.70
N ARG A 11 -11.90 13.99 -5.57
CA ARG A 11 -11.49 15.36 -5.24
C ARG A 11 -12.63 16.33 -5.57
N ALA A 12 -12.61 17.49 -4.91
CA ALA A 12 -13.52 18.60 -5.24
C ALA A 12 -13.40 19.07 -6.70
N ASP A 13 -12.22 18.88 -7.29
CA ASP A 13 -11.88 19.17 -8.70
C ASP A 13 -12.37 18.09 -9.69
N GLY A 14 -13.23 17.15 -9.27
CA GLY A 14 -13.76 16.08 -10.13
C GLY A 14 -12.77 14.95 -10.47
N THR A 15 -11.48 15.14 -10.23
CA THR A 15 -10.47 14.08 -10.40
C THR A 15 -10.54 13.04 -9.27
N ALA A 16 -10.44 11.75 -9.59
CA ALA A 16 -10.36 10.69 -8.59
C ALA A 16 -8.90 10.39 -8.23
N ARG A 17 -8.58 10.34 -6.94
CA ARG A 17 -7.31 9.78 -6.44
C ARG A 17 -7.55 8.38 -5.88
N TYR A 18 -6.63 7.48 -6.20
CA TYR A 18 -6.64 6.10 -5.73
C TYR A 18 -5.52 5.94 -4.72
N ARG A 19 -5.86 5.75 -3.44
CA ARG A 19 -4.90 5.48 -2.39
C ARG A 19 -4.76 3.97 -2.23
N CYS A 20 -3.54 3.47 -2.33
CA CYS A 20 -3.22 2.07 -2.13
C CYS A 20 -2.35 1.92 -0.88
N PRO A 21 -2.93 1.72 0.33
CA PRO A 21 -2.16 1.25 1.48
C PRO A 21 -1.75 -0.22 1.27
N VAL A 22 -0.45 -0.48 1.37
CA VAL A 22 0.12 -1.83 1.38
C VAL A 22 0.73 -2.05 2.76
N GLY A 23 0.43 -3.18 3.39
CA GLY A 23 0.94 -3.49 4.72
C GLY A 23 1.17 -4.96 4.94
N VAL A 24 2.07 -5.25 5.88
CA VAL A 24 2.35 -6.61 6.34
C VAL A 24 1.87 -6.73 7.77
N LYS A 25 1.10 -7.78 8.04
CA LYS A 25 0.74 -8.17 9.41
C LYS A 25 1.53 -9.41 9.80
N SER A 26 2.02 -9.39 11.03
CA SER A 26 2.55 -10.56 11.73
C SER A 26 2.02 -10.56 13.17
N GLY A 27 1.55 -11.72 13.64
CA GLY A 27 0.99 -11.86 14.99
C GLY A 27 -0.18 -10.92 15.30
N GLY A 28 -1.00 -10.56 14.31
CA GLY A 28 -2.13 -9.63 14.47
C GLY A 28 -1.76 -8.14 14.49
N LYS A 29 -0.47 -7.78 14.51
CA LYS A 29 0.00 -6.39 14.47
C LYS A 29 0.55 -6.03 13.08
N TYR A 30 0.35 -4.79 12.67
CA TYR A 30 1.03 -4.24 11.49
C TYR A 30 2.50 -4.02 11.82
N ILE A 31 3.38 -4.74 11.15
CA ILE A 31 4.85 -4.57 11.28
C ILE A 31 5.38 -3.62 10.21
N TYR A 32 4.65 -3.49 9.10
CA TYR A 32 4.97 -2.57 8.02
C TYR A 32 3.69 -2.04 7.40
N ARG A 33 3.67 -0.74 7.08
CA ARG A 33 2.60 -0.11 6.32
C ARG A 33 3.15 1.04 5.51
N GLU A 34 2.95 0.97 4.21
CA GLU A 34 3.23 2.04 3.27
C GLU A 34 1.91 2.51 2.65
N ASN A 35 1.85 3.78 2.28
CA ASN A 35 0.69 4.30 1.57
C ASN A 35 1.14 5.06 0.33
N ARG A 36 0.61 4.66 -0.83
CA ARG A 36 0.95 5.28 -2.10
C ARG A 36 -0.30 5.76 -2.81
N THR A 37 -0.28 6.97 -3.33
CA THR A 37 -1.40 7.55 -4.08
C THR A 37 -1.13 7.52 -5.57
N PHE A 38 -2.14 7.17 -6.34
CA PHE A 38 -2.10 7.09 -7.80
C PHE A 38 -3.23 7.92 -8.40
N GLY A 39 -2.97 8.48 -9.59
CA GLY A 39 -4.01 9.18 -10.37
C GLY A 39 -4.96 8.25 -11.14
N LYS A 40 -4.58 6.98 -11.33
CA LYS A 40 -5.37 5.99 -12.08
C LYS A 40 -5.56 4.72 -11.25
N GLN A 41 -6.75 4.12 -11.34
CA GLN A 41 -7.08 2.88 -10.63
C GLN A 41 -6.20 1.71 -11.08
N SER A 42 -5.93 1.59 -12.38
CA SER A 42 -5.10 0.53 -12.95
C SER A 42 -3.69 0.56 -12.37
N HIS A 43 -3.08 1.75 -12.23
CA HIS A 43 -1.77 1.89 -11.61
C HIS A 43 -1.80 1.53 -10.12
N ALA A 44 -2.86 1.87 -9.39
CA ALA A 44 -3.01 1.49 -7.99
C ALA A 44 -3.12 -0.03 -7.80
N LYS A 45 -3.83 -0.72 -8.70
CA LYS A 45 -3.97 -2.18 -8.69
C LYS A 45 -2.65 -2.87 -9.01
N THR A 46 -2.01 -2.47 -10.10
CA THR A 46 -0.73 -3.05 -10.51
C THR A 46 0.37 -2.76 -9.49
N GLY A 47 0.50 -1.51 -9.04
CA GLY A 47 1.50 -1.13 -8.03
C GLY A 47 1.26 -1.77 -6.67
N GLY A 48 -0.01 -1.93 -6.25
CA GLY A 48 -0.36 -2.62 -5.00
C GLY A 48 0.00 -4.10 -5.05
N ALA A 49 -0.32 -4.78 -6.16
CA ALA A 49 0.00 -6.19 -6.36
C ALA A 49 1.51 -6.43 -6.47
N MET A 50 2.22 -5.61 -7.27
CA MET A 50 3.69 -5.67 -7.37
C MET A 50 4.33 -5.46 -6.01
N ARG A 51 3.92 -4.40 -5.29
CA ARG A 51 4.49 -4.09 -3.99
C ARG A 51 4.20 -5.16 -2.95
N MET A 52 3.00 -5.74 -2.96
CA MET A 52 2.66 -6.87 -2.09
C MET A 52 3.56 -8.07 -2.41
N ALA A 53 3.71 -8.45 -3.67
CA ALA A 53 4.58 -9.55 -4.08
C ALA A 53 6.05 -9.29 -3.69
N GLU A 54 6.55 -8.07 -3.90
CA GLU A 54 7.89 -7.67 -3.45
C GLU A 54 8.05 -7.79 -1.94
N LEU A 55 7.07 -7.36 -1.14
CA LEU A 55 7.14 -7.46 0.32
C LEU A 55 7.07 -8.92 0.81
N GLU A 56 6.45 -9.82 0.03
CA GLU A 56 6.41 -11.25 0.34
C GLU A 56 7.67 -11.99 -0.13
N GLN A 57 8.25 -11.62 -1.28
CA GLN A 57 9.45 -12.23 -1.82
C GLN A 57 10.74 -11.69 -1.21
N ASN A 58 10.88 -10.37 -1.15
CA ASN A 58 12.08 -9.67 -0.67
C ASN A 58 11.99 -9.29 0.81
N GLY A 59 10.82 -9.45 1.43
CA GLY A 59 10.54 -8.94 2.77
C GLY A 59 10.22 -7.44 2.77
N PHE A 60 9.93 -6.91 3.95
CA PHE A 60 9.66 -5.49 4.14
C PHE A 60 10.88 -4.81 4.76
N PRO A 61 11.22 -3.57 4.35
CA PRO A 61 12.23 -2.80 5.05
C PRO A 61 11.68 -2.51 6.46
N SER A 62 12.19 -3.22 7.45
CA SER A 62 11.96 -2.92 8.86
C SER A 62 12.56 -1.55 9.13
N ASN A 63 11.77 -0.51 8.91
CA ASN A 63 12.12 0.83 9.33
C ASN A 63 11.89 0.90 10.83
N ASP A 64 12.80 0.25 11.57
CA ASP A 64 13.08 0.52 12.98
C ASP A 64 13.52 1.99 13.07
N LYS A 65 12.56 2.90 12.98
CA LYS A 65 12.70 4.24 13.55
C LYS A 65 12.23 4.12 14.97
N ASN A 66 13.09 3.51 15.78
CA ASN A 66 13.08 3.68 17.22
C ASN A 66 13.46 5.14 17.51
N GLY A 67 12.64 5.81 18.33
CA GLY A 67 12.98 7.02 19.09
C GLY A 67 13.34 8.27 18.32
#